data_AF-A0A971EGV9-F1
#
_entry.id   AF-A0A971EGV9-F1
#
_cell.length_a   1.000
_cell.length_b   1.000
_cell.length_c   1.000
_cell.angle_alpha   90.00
_cell.angle_beta   90.00
_cell.angle_gamma   90.00
#
_symmetry.space_group_name_H-M   'P 1'
#
loop_
_entity.id
_entity.type
_entity.pdbx_description
1 polymer ?
#
loop_
_entity_poly.entity_id
_entity_poly.type
_entity_poly.pdbx_seq_one_letter_code
_entity_poly.pdbx_strand_id
1 'polypeptide(L)'
;MLDYRHLYRMTDAHGMLQFSKLSEPDPASGYTLDDNARALIVAVHMEDGHQLAVTYASWLNQAQRYDGTWSNLQALGHDIRALDSEDSVGRALLACAIGMSSSWHDVQSLCRAMFNRHLPQAMRFRSPRAVAYTLTALCKLNKPLSRENLHQVKQLISFLVNLYKQNRKRSWHWFEDIIAYSNGILPQSLLCV
;
A
#
# COMPACT_ATOMS: atom_id res chain seq x y z
N MET A 1 19.46 15.47 9.18
CA MET A 1 19.60 14.28 8.32
C MET A 1 18.71 13.19 8.90
N LEU A 2 17.89 12.51 8.08
CA LEU A 2 17.07 11.39 8.56
C LEU A 2 17.99 10.22 8.95
N ASP A 3 17.64 9.49 10.01
CA ASP A 3 18.40 8.34 10.51
C ASP A 3 17.69 7.03 10.12
N TYR A 4 18.30 6.27 9.22
CA TYR A 4 17.76 5.01 8.71
C TYR A 4 18.31 3.76 9.41
N ARG A 5 19.08 3.89 10.51
CA ARG A 5 19.70 2.73 11.18
C ARG A 5 18.69 1.66 11.59
N HIS A 6 17.50 2.05 12.05
CA HIS A 6 16.46 1.08 12.42
C HIS A 6 15.85 0.40 11.19
N LEU A 7 15.65 1.12 10.08
CA LEU A 7 15.19 0.54 8.81
C LEU A 7 16.15 -0.56 8.35
N TYR A 8 17.46 -0.29 8.36
CA TYR A 8 18.47 -1.29 8.00
C TYR A 8 18.47 -2.50 8.94
N ARG A 9 18.30 -2.29 10.26
CA ARG A 9 18.20 -3.41 11.22
C ARG A 9 16.97 -4.27 10.97
N MET A 10 15.84 -3.65 10.66
CA MET A 10 14.58 -4.34 10.41
C MET A 10 14.48 -5.00 9.03
N THR A 11 15.51 -4.85 8.20
CA THR A 11 15.52 -5.38 6.83
C THR A 11 16.57 -6.47 6.69
N ASP A 12 16.18 -7.59 6.08
CA ASP A 12 17.10 -8.64 5.69
C ASP A 12 17.11 -8.79 4.15
N ALA A 13 17.70 -9.89 3.65
CA ALA A 13 17.74 -10.16 2.21
C ALA A 13 16.35 -10.44 1.60
N HIS A 14 15.35 -10.79 2.41
CA HIS A 14 14.00 -11.12 1.95
C HIS A 14 13.09 -9.89 1.97
N GLY A 15 13.11 -9.08 3.03
CA GLY A 15 12.17 -7.97 3.19
C GLY A 15 12.27 -7.24 4.53
N MET A 16 11.26 -6.41 4.79
CA MET A 16 11.04 -5.73 6.07
C MET A 16 10.36 -6.68 7.07
N LEU A 17 11.01 -6.93 8.20
CA LEU A 17 10.47 -7.71 9.32
C LEU A 17 9.34 -6.95 10.01
N GLN A 18 8.33 -7.68 10.48
CA GLN A 18 7.13 -7.09 11.07
C GLN A 18 7.37 -6.52 12.47
N PHE A 19 8.03 -7.28 13.36
CA PHE A 19 8.17 -6.91 14.77
C PHE A 19 9.62 -6.80 15.25
N SER A 20 9.77 -6.07 16.34
CA SER A 20 11.00 -5.94 17.11
C SER A 20 10.71 -5.87 18.60
N LYS A 21 11.70 -6.26 19.41
CA LYS A 21 11.74 -5.97 20.85
C LYS A 21 12.70 -4.81 21.04
N LEU A 22 12.15 -3.60 21.15
CA LEU A 22 12.91 -2.35 21.13
C LEU A 22 13.72 -2.22 19.83
N SER A 23 15.05 -2.28 19.89
CA SER A 23 15.94 -2.17 18.73
C SER A 23 16.24 -3.50 18.04
N GLU A 24 15.85 -4.62 18.64
CA GLU A 24 16.19 -5.96 18.18
C GLU A 24 15.05 -6.54 17.33
N PRO A 25 15.24 -6.74 16.02
CA PRO A 25 14.24 -7.36 15.17
C PRO A 25 13.85 -8.76 15.67
N ASP A 26 12.62 -9.17 15.38
CA ASP A 26 12.11 -10.51 15.65
C ASP A 26 11.92 -11.26 14.31
N PRO A 27 12.90 -12.05 13.85
CA PRO A 27 12.79 -12.82 12.61
C PRO A 27 11.62 -13.83 12.61
N ALA A 28 11.17 -14.28 13.79
CA ALA A 28 10.06 -15.23 13.88
C ALA A 28 8.71 -14.57 13.55
N SER A 29 8.62 -13.23 13.61
CA SER A 29 7.42 -12.48 13.23
C SER A 29 7.13 -12.49 11.73
N GLY A 30 8.13 -12.82 10.91
CA GLY A 30 8.02 -12.84 9.46
C GLY A 30 7.84 -11.45 8.85
N TYR A 31 7.15 -11.42 7.71
CA TYR A 31 7.03 -10.25 6.83
C TYR A 31 5.56 -9.99 6.51
N THR A 32 5.17 -8.72 6.51
CA THR A 32 3.83 -8.31 6.12
C THR A 32 3.83 -7.46 4.85
N LEU A 33 2.72 -7.51 4.14
CA LEU A 33 2.49 -6.73 2.94
C LEU A 33 2.49 -5.23 3.23
N ASP A 34 1.91 -4.81 4.35
CA ASP A 34 1.85 -3.39 4.70
C ASP A 34 3.18 -2.84 5.22
N ASP A 35 4.00 -3.62 5.94
CA ASP A 35 5.35 -3.19 6.33
C ASP A 35 6.26 -3.04 5.10
N ASN A 36 6.27 -4.04 4.20
CA ASN A 36 7.08 -3.97 2.97
C ASN A 36 6.60 -2.87 2.03
N ALA A 37 5.28 -2.62 1.95
CA ALA A 37 4.74 -1.51 1.18
C ALA A 37 5.20 -0.14 1.73
N ARG A 38 5.17 0.05 3.06
CA ARG A 38 5.66 1.27 3.70
C ARG A 38 7.17 1.44 3.50
N ALA A 39 7.93 0.36 3.65
CA ALA A 39 9.37 0.37 3.49
C ALA A 39 9.78 0.70 2.04
N LEU A 40 9.05 0.17 1.04
CA LEU A 40 9.23 0.53 -0.37
C LEU A 40 9.04 2.03 -0.60
N ILE A 41 7.98 2.63 -0.04
CA ILE A 41 7.72 4.08 -0.18
C ILE A 41 8.89 4.90 0.38
N VAL A 42 9.47 4.49 1.51
CA VAL A 42 10.66 5.16 2.06
C VAL A 42 11.86 5.00 1.13
N ALA A 43 12.17 3.76 0.74
CA ALA A 43 13.35 3.44 -0.06
C ALA A 43 13.41 4.17 -1.41
N VAL A 44 12.28 4.33 -2.09
CA VAL A 44 12.24 5.04 -3.39
C VAL A 44 12.47 6.55 -3.29
N HIS A 45 12.43 7.12 -2.08
CA HIS A 45 12.75 8.53 -1.82
C HIS A 45 14.13 8.73 -1.18
N MET A 46 14.87 7.65 -0.89
CA MET A 46 16.24 7.73 -0.40
C MET A 46 17.21 7.93 -1.56
N GLU A 47 18.26 8.73 -1.35
CA GLU A 47 19.30 8.99 -2.35
C GLU A 47 20.06 7.70 -2.73
N ASP A 48 20.32 6.83 -1.75
CA ASP A 48 21.03 5.54 -1.86
C ASP A 48 20.10 4.34 -1.60
N GLY A 49 18.79 4.50 -1.83
CA GLY A 49 17.77 3.52 -1.48
C GLY A 49 17.58 2.35 -2.45
N HIS A 50 18.34 2.26 -3.55
CA HIS A 50 18.05 1.33 -4.65
C HIS A 50 17.97 -0.12 -4.19
N GLN A 51 18.97 -0.58 -3.43
CA GLN A 51 19.02 -1.96 -2.95
C GLN A 51 17.82 -2.29 -2.05
N LEU A 52 17.44 -1.38 -1.15
CA LEU A 52 16.27 -1.54 -0.28
C LEU A 52 14.97 -1.58 -1.10
N ALA A 53 14.83 -0.68 -2.09
CA ALA A 53 13.66 -0.63 -2.95
C ALA A 53 13.50 -1.93 -3.76
N VAL A 54 14.60 -2.49 -4.27
CA VAL A 54 14.61 -3.79 -4.94
C VAL A 54 14.18 -4.90 -3.98
N THR A 55 14.73 -4.94 -2.75
CA THR A 55 14.35 -5.92 -1.73
C THR A 55 12.84 -5.89 -1.45
N TYR A 56 12.29 -4.71 -1.12
CA TYR A 56 10.87 -4.60 -0.78
C TYR A 56 9.96 -4.86 -1.98
N ALA A 57 10.28 -4.34 -3.16
CA ALA A 57 9.48 -4.60 -4.37
C ALA A 57 9.52 -6.08 -4.78
N SER A 58 10.67 -6.75 -4.62
CA SER A 58 10.81 -8.18 -4.88
C SER A 58 9.98 -9.02 -3.91
N TRP A 59 9.94 -8.63 -2.63
CA TRP A 59 9.09 -9.29 -1.65
C TRP A 59 7.60 -9.11 -1.99
N LEU A 60 7.17 -7.87 -2.28
CA LEU A 60 5.78 -7.60 -2.70
C LEU A 60 5.39 -8.44 -3.93
N ASN A 61 6.30 -8.61 -4.89
CA ASN A 61 6.04 -9.42 -6.07
C ASN A 61 5.94 -10.92 -5.75
N GLN A 62 6.77 -11.43 -4.84
CA GLN A 62 6.69 -12.82 -4.37
C GLN A 62 5.38 -13.09 -3.61
N ALA A 63 4.91 -12.12 -2.83
CA ALA A 63 3.64 -12.20 -2.13
C ALA A 63 2.42 -12.09 -3.06
N GLN A 64 2.59 -11.63 -4.31
CA GLN A 64 1.51 -11.52 -5.29
C GLN A 64 1.28 -12.85 -6.00
N ARG A 65 0.03 -13.32 -5.98
CA ARG A 65 -0.39 -14.56 -6.62
C ARG A 65 -0.62 -14.37 -8.11
N TYR A 66 -0.68 -15.48 -8.84
CA TYR A 66 -0.90 -15.48 -10.30
C TYR A 66 -2.22 -14.81 -10.69
N ASP A 67 -3.25 -14.92 -9.86
CA ASP A 67 -4.55 -14.26 -10.07
C ASP A 67 -4.53 -12.75 -9.73
N GLY A 68 -3.41 -12.21 -9.27
CA GLY A 68 -3.24 -10.81 -8.88
C GLY A 68 -3.61 -10.48 -7.45
N THR A 69 -4.16 -11.42 -6.67
CA THR A 69 -4.35 -11.22 -5.22
C THR A 69 -3.01 -11.24 -4.49
N TRP A 70 -2.96 -10.76 -3.26
CA TRP A 70 -1.77 -10.80 -2.41
C TRP A 70 -2.00 -11.62 -1.16
N SER A 71 -0.97 -12.35 -0.73
CA SER A 71 -0.86 -12.86 0.64
C SER A 71 -0.35 -11.74 1.55
N ASN A 72 -0.97 -11.52 2.70
CA ASN A 72 -0.56 -10.47 3.63
C ASN A 72 0.64 -10.87 4.49
N LEU A 73 0.64 -12.07 5.06
CA LEU A 73 1.67 -12.52 6.00
C LEU A 73 2.44 -13.71 5.44
N GLN A 74 3.76 -13.65 5.54
CA GLN A 74 4.65 -14.80 5.41
C GLN A 74 5.44 -14.98 6.70
N ALA A 75 5.30 -16.15 7.34
CA ALA A 75 6.06 -16.50 8.55
C ALA A 75 6.48 -17.98 8.50
N LEU A 76 7.64 -18.30 9.09
CA LEU A 76 8.22 -19.66 9.08
C LEU A 76 8.35 -20.26 7.66
N GLY A 77 8.60 -19.42 6.66
CA GLY A 77 8.74 -19.84 5.25
C GLY A 77 7.43 -20.14 4.51
N HIS A 78 6.27 -19.83 5.11
CA HIS A 78 4.96 -20.11 4.52
C HIS A 78 4.03 -18.90 4.58
N ASP A 79 3.17 -18.78 3.58
CA ASP A 79 2.11 -17.78 3.54
C ASP A 79 0.97 -18.15 4.51
N ILE A 80 0.57 -17.20 5.35
CA ILE A 80 -0.52 -17.32 6.31
C ILE A 80 -1.70 -16.46 5.84
N ARG A 81 -2.69 -17.11 5.22
CA ARG A 81 -3.81 -16.45 4.54
C ARG A 81 -4.90 -15.91 5.45
N ALA A 82 -4.97 -16.37 6.70
CA ALA A 82 -6.03 -15.98 7.64
C ALA A 82 -6.04 -14.47 7.96
N LEU A 83 -4.97 -13.76 7.58
CA LEU A 83 -4.76 -12.35 7.87
C LEU A 83 -4.75 -11.48 6.60
N ASP A 84 -5.16 -12.02 5.45
CA ASP A 84 -5.30 -11.24 4.21
C ASP A 84 -6.37 -10.14 4.41
N SER A 85 -6.02 -8.88 4.14
CA SER A 85 -6.92 -7.74 4.32
C SER A 85 -6.89 -6.80 3.12
N GLU A 86 -8.03 -6.21 2.76
CA GLU A 86 -8.09 -5.20 1.69
C GLU A 86 -7.22 -3.97 2.02
N ASP A 87 -7.05 -3.64 3.30
CA ASP A 87 -6.19 -2.52 3.73
C ASP A 87 -4.73 -2.75 3.36
N SER A 88 -4.19 -3.93 3.69
CA SER A 88 -2.82 -4.30 3.33
C SER A 88 -2.61 -4.25 1.81
N VAL A 89 -3.60 -4.72 1.04
CA VAL A 89 -3.54 -4.70 -0.42
C VAL A 89 -3.62 -3.27 -0.98
N GLY A 90 -4.48 -2.42 -0.43
CA GLY A 90 -4.54 -1.00 -0.79
C GLY A 90 -3.21 -0.29 -0.57
N ARG A 91 -2.52 -0.57 0.54
CA ARG A 91 -1.18 -0.04 0.82
C ARG A 91 -0.14 -0.51 -0.20
N ALA A 92 -0.15 -1.79 -0.56
CA ALA A 92 0.73 -2.32 -1.60
C ALA A 92 0.49 -1.66 -2.96
N LEU A 93 -0.78 -1.42 -3.33
CA LEU A 93 -1.13 -0.68 -4.53
C LEU A 93 -0.59 0.75 -4.52
N LEU A 94 -0.75 1.48 -3.42
CA LEU A 94 -0.18 2.82 -3.28
C LEU A 94 1.34 2.80 -3.40
N ALA A 95 2.01 1.85 -2.74
CA ALA A 95 3.45 1.68 -2.83
C ALA A 95 3.90 1.39 -4.28
N CYS A 96 3.18 0.55 -5.01
CA CYS A 96 3.45 0.29 -6.42
C CYS A 96 3.27 1.56 -7.28
N ALA A 97 2.19 2.33 -7.09
CA ALA A 97 1.96 3.57 -7.84
C ALA A 97 3.08 4.60 -7.61
N ILE A 98 3.59 4.71 -6.38
CA ILE A 98 4.74 5.54 -6.05
C ILE A 98 6.02 4.97 -6.70
N GLY A 99 6.28 3.66 -6.55
CA GLY A 99 7.43 2.99 -7.13
C GLY A 99 7.49 3.04 -8.66
N MET A 100 6.35 3.14 -9.34
CA MET A 100 6.27 3.40 -10.79
C MET A 100 6.87 4.75 -11.21
N SER A 101 7.09 5.66 -10.26
CA SER A 101 7.75 6.96 -10.48
C SER A 101 9.22 6.96 -10.07
N SER A 102 9.76 5.82 -9.61
CA SER A 102 11.18 5.68 -9.27
C SER A 102 12.09 5.94 -10.47
N SER A 103 13.28 6.50 -10.20
CA SER A 103 14.36 6.64 -11.17
C SER A 103 15.04 5.31 -11.53
N TRP A 104 14.82 4.26 -10.74
CA TRP A 104 15.38 2.93 -10.99
C TRP A 104 14.40 2.10 -11.82
N HIS A 105 14.84 1.75 -13.04
CA HIS A 105 13.97 1.13 -14.05
C HIS A 105 13.45 -0.26 -13.65
N ASP A 106 14.25 -1.04 -12.93
CA ASP A 106 13.88 -2.35 -12.39
C ASP A 106 12.74 -2.24 -11.36
N VAL A 107 12.86 -1.34 -10.38
CA VAL A 107 11.83 -1.04 -9.38
C VAL A 107 10.56 -0.52 -10.05
N GLN A 108 10.71 0.45 -10.97
CA GLN A 108 9.60 1.01 -11.74
C GLN A 108 8.83 -0.06 -12.51
N SER A 109 9.54 -0.94 -13.23
CA SER A 109 8.94 -1.97 -14.08
C SER A 109 8.21 -3.02 -13.25
N LEU A 110 8.82 -3.46 -12.14
CA LEU A 110 8.23 -4.43 -11.23
C LEU A 110 6.95 -3.89 -10.57
N CYS A 111 7.00 -2.65 -10.07
CA CYS A 111 5.84 -1.98 -9.49
C CYS A 111 4.71 -1.81 -10.51
N ARG A 112 5.03 -1.48 -11.76
CA ARG A 112 4.03 -1.34 -12.84
C ARG A 112 3.33 -2.66 -13.14
N ALA A 113 4.08 -3.76 -13.20
CA ALA A 113 3.52 -5.09 -13.43
C ALA A 113 2.56 -5.50 -12.29
N MET A 114 2.99 -5.33 -11.04
CA MET A 114 2.16 -5.64 -9.86
C MET A 114 0.89 -4.79 -9.79
N PHE A 115 1.01 -3.48 -10.02
CA PHE A 115 -0.12 -2.54 -10.01
C PHE A 115 -1.19 -2.93 -11.03
N ASN A 116 -0.76 -3.12 -12.29
CA ASN A 116 -1.67 -3.48 -13.38
C ASN A 116 -2.37 -4.82 -13.17
N ARG A 117 -1.69 -5.79 -12.53
CA ARG A 117 -2.25 -7.11 -12.25
C ARG A 117 -3.41 -7.05 -11.24
N HIS A 118 -3.36 -6.14 -10.26
CA HIS A 118 -4.36 -6.07 -9.21
C HIS A 118 -5.43 -4.98 -9.40
N LEU A 119 -5.14 -3.90 -10.12
CA LEU A 119 -6.06 -2.75 -10.26
C LEU A 119 -7.52 -3.14 -10.59
N PRO A 120 -7.81 -4.11 -11.50
CA PRO A 120 -9.20 -4.51 -11.76
C PRO A 120 -9.95 -5.04 -10.54
N GLN A 121 -9.26 -5.73 -9.62
CA GLN A 121 -9.85 -6.27 -8.40
C GLN A 121 -10.04 -5.21 -7.32
N ALA A 122 -9.16 -4.20 -7.27
CA ALA A 122 -9.24 -3.10 -6.33
C ALA A 122 -10.53 -2.27 -6.46
N MET A 123 -11.15 -2.28 -7.65
CA MET A 123 -12.45 -1.65 -7.88
C MET A 123 -13.61 -2.34 -7.16
N ARG A 124 -13.39 -3.52 -6.57
CA ARG A 124 -14.39 -4.31 -5.82
C ARG A 124 -14.21 -4.22 -4.31
N PHE A 125 -13.24 -3.43 -3.83
CA PHE A 125 -13.01 -3.24 -2.40
C PHE A 125 -14.23 -2.68 -1.68
N ARG A 126 -14.42 -3.13 -0.44
CA ARG A 126 -15.50 -2.68 0.46
C ARG A 126 -14.98 -1.91 1.66
N SER A 127 -13.72 -2.08 2.01
CA SER A 127 -13.03 -1.34 3.06
C SER A 127 -12.85 0.13 2.63
N PRO A 128 -13.29 1.10 3.44
CA PRO A 128 -13.08 2.52 3.14
C PRO A 128 -11.59 2.86 3.00
N ARG A 129 -10.72 2.24 3.81
CA ARG A 129 -9.26 2.49 3.73
C ARG A 129 -8.69 1.96 2.43
N ALA A 130 -9.05 0.74 2.03
CA ALA A 130 -8.58 0.14 0.79
C ALA A 130 -8.99 0.97 -0.43
N VAL A 131 -10.25 1.43 -0.46
CA VAL A 131 -10.76 2.35 -1.49
C VAL A 131 -9.97 3.65 -1.51
N ALA A 132 -9.72 4.26 -0.34
CA ALA A 132 -8.95 5.49 -0.24
C ALA A 132 -7.50 5.33 -0.69
N TYR A 133 -6.83 4.23 -0.34
CA TYR A 133 -5.49 3.92 -0.84
C TYR A 133 -5.47 3.76 -2.36
N THR A 134 -6.43 3.04 -2.94
CA THR A 134 -6.55 2.88 -4.41
C THR A 134 -6.78 4.23 -5.09
N LEU A 135 -7.62 5.09 -4.52
CA LEU A 135 -7.86 6.44 -5.04
C LEU A 135 -6.56 7.27 -5.02
N THR A 136 -5.85 7.29 -3.89
CA THR A 136 -4.55 7.97 -3.80
C THR A 136 -3.54 7.40 -4.78
N ALA A 137 -3.51 6.07 -4.97
CA ALA A 137 -2.61 5.42 -5.92
C ALA A 137 -2.86 5.86 -7.36
N LEU A 138 -4.14 5.92 -7.78
CA LEU A 138 -4.52 6.42 -9.11
C LEU A 138 -4.14 7.90 -9.30
N CYS A 139 -4.34 8.75 -8.29
CA CYS A 139 -3.94 10.16 -8.35
C CYS A 139 -2.41 10.36 -8.42
N LYS A 140 -1.61 9.38 -8.00
CA LYS A 140 -0.14 9.43 -8.05
C LYS A 140 0.46 9.00 -9.39
N LEU A 141 -0.35 8.55 -10.34
CA LEU A 141 0.15 8.18 -11.66
C LEU A 141 0.58 9.45 -12.42
N ASN A 142 1.89 9.59 -12.69
CA ASN A 142 2.55 10.75 -13.32
C ASN A 142 2.19 11.00 -14.81
N LYS A 143 0.98 10.65 -15.24
CA LYS A 143 0.49 10.84 -16.62
C LYS A 143 -0.97 11.31 -16.59
N PRO A 144 -1.44 12.05 -17.59
CA PRO A 144 -2.87 12.33 -17.71
C PRO A 144 -3.63 11.00 -17.64
N LEU A 145 -4.59 10.94 -16.72
CA LEU A 145 -5.39 9.74 -16.50
C LEU A 145 -6.09 9.36 -17.80
N SER A 146 -6.05 8.07 -18.15
CA SER A 146 -6.87 7.55 -19.23
C SER A 146 -8.35 7.79 -18.92
N ARG A 147 -9.22 7.77 -19.95
CA ARG A 147 -10.68 7.87 -19.73
C ARG A 147 -11.19 6.80 -18.76
N GLU A 148 -10.61 5.60 -18.82
CA GLU A 148 -10.92 4.50 -17.91
C GLU A 148 -10.51 4.83 -16.47
N ASN A 149 -9.29 5.31 -16.24
CA ASN A 149 -8.83 5.71 -14.91
C ASN A 149 -9.67 6.85 -14.34
N LEU A 150 -10.11 7.80 -15.16
CA LEU A 150 -11.03 8.87 -14.74
C LEU A 150 -12.39 8.32 -14.28
N HIS A 151 -12.90 7.28 -14.95
CA HIS A 151 -14.14 6.62 -14.52
C HIS A 151 -13.94 5.91 -13.17
N GLN A 152 -12.85 5.16 -13.02
CA GLN A 152 -12.50 4.48 -11.77
C GLN A 152 -12.35 5.48 -10.60
N VAL A 153 -11.61 6.58 -10.81
CA VAL A 153 -11.46 7.65 -9.81
C VAL A 153 -12.82 8.20 -9.37
N LYS A 154 -13.73 8.49 -10.31
CA LYS A 154 -15.09 8.96 -9.98
C LYS A 154 -15.89 7.94 -9.16
N GLN A 155 -15.75 6.65 -9.44
CA GLN A 155 -16.41 5.59 -8.67
C GLN A 155 -15.90 5.55 -7.22
N LEU A 156 -14.58 5.59 -7.02
CA LEU A 156 -13.96 5.56 -5.69
C LEU A 156 -14.31 6.82 -4.87
N ILE A 157 -14.31 8.01 -5.49
CA ILE A 157 -14.77 9.25 -4.86
C ILE A 157 -16.23 9.13 -4.43
N SER A 158 -17.09 8.64 -5.32
CA SER A 158 -18.52 8.49 -5.03
C SER A 158 -18.76 7.57 -3.85
N PHE A 159 -18.01 6.46 -3.76
CA PHE A 159 -18.06 5.55 -2.63
C PHE A 159 -17.74 6.26 -1.30
N LEU A 160 -16.58 6.94 -1.21
CA LEU A 160 -16.15 7.62 0.02
C LEU A 160 -17.07 8.78 0.41
N VAL A 161 -17.51 9.58 -0.57
CA VAL A 161 -18.45 10.69 -0.33
C VAL A 161 -19.79 10.18 0.16
N ASN A 162 -20.27 9.04 -0.36
CA ASN A 162 -21.52 8.44 0.10
C ASN A 162 -21.41 7.94 1.55
N LEU A 163 -20.29 7.31 1.92
CA LEU A 163 -20.01 6.93 3.30
C LEU A 163 -20.06 8.14 4.24
N TYR A 164 -19.39 9.24 3.89
CA TYR A 164 -19.46 10.48 4.65
C TYR A 164 -20.88 11.04 4.76
N LYS A 165 -21.64 11.08 3.66
CA LYS A 165 -23.02 11.59 3.66
C LYS A 165 -23.95 10.75 4.54
N GLN A 166 -23.77 9.43 4.56
CA GLN A 166 -24.59 8.50 5.33
C GLN A 166 -24.27 8.56 6.83
N ASN A 167 -23.01 8.74 7.19
CA ASN A 167 -22.58 8.66 8.59
C ASN A 167 -22.48 10.01 9.30
N ARG A 168 -22.36 11.13 8.57
CA ARG A 168 -22.26 12.45 9.19
C ARG A 168 -23.51 12.79 10.02
N LYS A 169 -23.28 13.30 11.23
CA LYS A 169 -24.31 13.82 12.15
C LYS A 169 -23.89 15.21 12.63
N ARG A 170 -24.73 15.89 13.41
CA ARG A 170 -24.49 17.27 13.89
C ARG A 170 -23.13 17.46 14.58
N SER A 171 -22.67 16.46 15.34
CA SER A 171 -21.40 16.48 16.08
C SER A 171 -20.38 15.47 15.54
N TRP A 172 -20.64 14.87 14.37
CA TRP A 172 -19.85 13.79 13.83
C TRP A 172 -19.62 13.99 12.33
N HIS A 173 -18.40 14.37 11.97
CA HIS A 173 -18.01 14.67 10.60
C HIS A 173 -17.06 13.61 10.07
N TRP A 174 -17.50 12.35 10.11
CA TRP A 174 -16.68 11.21 9.72
C TRP A 174 -17.38 10.30 8.72
N PHE A 175 -16.57 9.47 8.05
CA PHE A 175 -16.98 8.58 6.97
C PHE A 175 -17.74 7.34 7.47
N GLU A 176 -17.60 7.00 8.73
CA GLU A 176 -18.16 5.82 9.39
C GLU A 176 -18.76 6.23 10.73
N ASP A 177 -19.53 5.36 11.37
CA ASP A 177 -20.08 5.57 12.72
C ASP A 177 -19.04 5.41 13.86
N ILE A 178 -17.84 4.93 13.53
CA ILE A 178 -16.69 4.77 14.43
C ILE A 178 -15.45 5.46 13.89
N ILE A 179 -14.46 5.73 14.76
CA ILE A 179 -13.09 6.06 14.37
C ILE A 179 -12.25 4.79 14.52
N ALA A 180 -11.79 4.25 13.39
CA ALA A 180 -10.90 3.09 13.36
C ALA A 180 -9.43 3.53 13.13
N TYR A 181 -8.56 2.66 12.62
CA TYR A 181 -7.17 3.01 12.33
C TYR A 181 -6.99 3.63 10.93
N SER A 182 -5.81 4.20 10.68
CA SER A 182 -5.42 4.77 9.38
C SER A 182 -6.35 5.89 8.86
N ASN A 183 -6.95 6.66 9.75
CA ASN A 183 -8.00 7.63 9.42
C ASN A 183 -7.60 8.71 8.42
N GLY A 184 -6.34 9.16 8.45
CA GLY A 184 -5.86 10.25 7.59
C GLY A 184 -6.02 9.97 6.10
N ILE A 185 -5.99 8.70 5.68
CA ILE A 185 -6.07 8.34 4.26
C ILE A 185 -7.43 8.69 3.64
N LEU A 186 -8.52 8.63 4.41
CA LEU A 186 -9.87 8.88 3.90
C LEU A 186 -10.01 10.33 3.38
N PRO A 187 -9.81 11.39 4.20
CA PRO A 187 -9.85 12.76 3.69
C PRO A 187 -8.69 13.06 2.73
N GLN A 188 -7.49 12.52 2.97
CA GLN A 188 -6.33 12.75 2.09
C GLN A 188 -6.61 12.30 0.65
N SER A 189 -7.22 11.12 0.48
CA SER A 189 -7.52 10.58 -0.84
C SER A 189 -8.44 11.48 -1.66
N LEU A 190 -9.41 12.14 -1.02
CA LEU A 190 -10.32 13.09 -1.66
C LEU A 190 -9.65 14.43 -2.00
N LEU A 191 -8.60 14.81 -1.28
CA LEU A 191 -7.82 16.03 -1.55
C LEU A 191 -6.77 15.86 -2.65
N CYS A 192 -6.47 14.62 -3.04
CA CYS A 192 -5.50 14.30 -4.08
C CYS A 192 -6.08 14.38 -5.51
N VAL A 193 -7.39 14.62 -5.64
CA VAL A 193 -8.13 14.63 -6.92
C VAL A 193 -8.07 16.00 -7.58
#